data_AF-A0A2A7UMT0-F1
#
_entry.id   AF-A0A2A7UMT0-F1
#
_cell.length_a   1.000
_cell.length_b   1.000
_cell.length_c   1.000
_cell.angle_alpha   90.00
_cell.angle_beta   90.00
_cell.angle_gamma   90.00
#
_symmetry.space_group_name_H-M   'P 1'
#
loop_
_entity.id
_entity.type
_entity.pdbx_description
1 polymer ?
#
loop_
_entity_poly.entity_id
_entity_poly.type
_entity_poly.pdbx_seq_one_letter_code
_entity_poly.pdbx_strand_id
1 'polypeptide(L)'
;MPYGLGNQLRALDARCDGFLTPSGIAVYAVADTAERNATFEAARHAPGFVLFGDDSGGRGFLVDARSLDARVYADGLGDLDPADVSAVADDLSACSARDACAEEVS
;
A
#
# COMPACT_ATOMS: atom_id res chain seq x y z
N MET A 1 -7.78 9.42 -13.68
CA MET A 1 -7.07 8.37 -12.93
C MET A 1 -6.87 7.15 -13.81
N PRO A 2 -5.76 6.99 -14.56
CA PRO A 2 -5.67 5.91 -15.54
C PRO A 2 -4.56 4.91 -15.20
N TYR A 3 -4.64 4.22 -14.05
CA TYR A 3 -3.91 2.98 -13.84
C TYR A 3 -4.81 2.05 -13.03
N GLY A 4 -4.82 0.77 -13.38
CA GLY A 4 -5.67 -0.25 -12.82
C GLY A 4 -5.28 -0.56 -11.39
N LEU A 5 -5.53 0.38 -10.45
CA LEU A 5 -5.54 0.13 -9.02
C LEU A 5 -6.31 -1.18 -8.84
N GLY A 6 -5.59 -2.24 -8.47
CA GLY A 6 -6.13 -3.60 -8.44
C GLY A 6 -7.44 -3.58 -7.65
N ASN A 7 -8.45 -4.32 -8.10
CA ASN A 7 -9.79 -4.29 -7.49
C ASN A 7 -9.73 -4.51 -5.96
N GLN A 8 -8.70 -5.20 -5.48
CA GLN A 8 -8.42 -5.42 -4.08
C GLN A 8 -7.98 -4.16 -3.31
N LEU A 9 -7.14 -3.28 -3.89
CA LEU A 9 -6.75 -2.03 -3.23
C LEU A 9 -7.95 -1.10 -3.11
N ARG A 10 -8.75 -0.98 -4.18
CA ARG A 10 -10.02 -0.23 -4.11
C ARG A 10 -10.99 -0.82 -3.10
N ALA A 11 -11.04 -2.15 -2.97
CA ALA A 11 -11.89 -2.81 -1.99
C ALA A 11 -11.39 -2.60 -0.56
N LEU A 12 -10.08 -2.43 -0.36
CA LEU A 12 -9.48 -2.08 0.92
C LEU A 12 -9.82 -0.63 1.28
N ASP A 13 -9.56 0.30 0.36
CA ASP A 13 -9.87 1.73 0.48
C ASP A 13 -11.37 2.00 0.73
N ALA A 14 -12.25 1.33 -0.03
CA ALA A 14 -13.70 1.49 0.11
C ALA A 14 -14.24 0.99 1.45
N ARG A 15 -13.45 0.20 2.17
CA ARG A 15 -13.82 -0.41 3.44
C ARG A 15 -13.24 0.34 4.62
N CYS A 16 -12.05 0.93 4.45
CA CYS A 16 -11.33 1.67 5.49
C CYS A 16 -10.44 2.72 4.81
N ASP A 17 -10.69 4.01 5.06
CA ASP A 17 -9.90 5.12 4.52
C ASP A 17 -8.61 5.32 5.35
N GLY A 18 -7.75 4.29 5.32
CA GLY A 18 -6.54 4.18 6.14
C GLY A 18 -6.77 3.48 7.48
N PHE A 19 -5.80 2.67 7.92
CA PHE A 19 -5.82 1.97 9.20
C PHE A 19 -4.44 1.40 9.55
N LEU A 20 -4.23 1.05 10.82
CA LEU A 20 -3.04 0.36 11.28
C LEU A 20 -3.32 -1.15 11.42
N THR A 21 -2.53 -1.99 10.78
CA THR A 21 -2.63 -3.44 10.99
C THR A 21 -2.12 -3.82 12.38
N PRO A 22 -2.57 -4.96 12.96
CA PRO A 22 -1.98 -5.49 14.19
C PRO A 22 -0.47 -5.78 14.10
N SER A 23 0.05 -5.95 12.87
CA SER A 23 1.47 -6.12 12.59
C SER A 23 2.26 -4.81 12.50
N GLY A 24 1.61 -3.65 12.73
CA GLY A 24 2.26 -2.34 12.75
C GLY A 24 2.43 -1.69 11.36
N ILE A 25 1.70 -2.16 10.35
CA ILE A 25 1.72 -1.58 9.00
C ILE A 25 0.61 -0.52 8.92
N ALA A 26 0.99 0.72 8.69
CA ALA A 26 0.06 1.79 8.38
C ALA A 26 -0.35 1.68 6.91
N VAL A 27 -1.62 1.36 6.66
CA VAL A 27 -2.24 1.50 5.34
C VAL A 27 -2.76 2.92 5.22
N TYR A 28 -2.38 3.61 4.14
CA TYR A 28 -2.73 5.01 3.95
C TYR A 28 -4.20 5.21 3.63
N ALA A 29 -4.74 6.36 4.03
CA ALA A 29 -5.97 6.88 3.46
C ALA A 29 -5.78 7.15 1.95
N VAL A 30 -6.88 7.11 1.20
CA VAL A 30 -6.86 7.40 -0.25
C VAL A 30 -6.34 8.82 -0.51
N ALA A 31 -6.77 9.77 0.34
CA ALA A 31 -6.35 11.16 0.26
C ALA A 31 -4.84 11.32 0.45
N ASP A 32 -4.25 10.56 1.37
CA ASP A 32 -2.82 10.65 1.72
C ASP A 32 -1.94 9.86 0.74
N THR A 33 -2.50 8.82 0.11
CA THR A 33 -1.76 7.95 -0.81
C THR A 33 -1.05 8.76 -1.92
N ALA A 34 -1.73 9.76 -2.50
CA ALA A 34 -1.14 10.59 -3.55
C ALA A 34 0.06 11.42 -3.05
N GLU A 35 -0.08 12.04 -1.87
CA GLU A 35 0.98 12.85 -1.25
C GLU A 35 2.19 11.97 -0.88
N ARG A 36 1.94 10.78 -0.31
CA ARG A 36 2.99 9.83 0.07
C ARG A 36 3.76 9.32 -1.15
N ASN A 37 3.06 8.91 -2.22
CA ASN A 37 3.72 8.51 -3.46
C ASN A 37 4.57 9.63 -4.06
N ALA A 38 4.14 10.89 -3.95
CA ALA A 38 4.92 12.04 -4.39
C ALA A 38 6.15 12.28 -3.51
N THR A 39 5.99 12.19 -2.17
CA THR A 39 7.07 12.38 -1.19
C THR A 39 8.22 11.41 -1.39
N PHE A 40 7.91 10.15 -1.71
CA PHE A 40 8.90 9.11 -1.96
C PHE A 40 9.25 8.96 -3.45
N GLU A 41 8.81 9.89 -4.31
CA GLU A 41 9.05 9.86 -5.75
C GLU A 41 8.74 8.49 -6.39
N ALA A 42 7.69 7.79 -5.92
CA ALA A 42 7.40 6.40 -6.28
C ALA A 42 7.25 6.20 -7.80
N ALA A 43 6.74 7.19 -8.53
CA ALA A 43 6.64 7.13 -9.98
C ALA A 43 8.00 7.11 -10.69
N ARG A 44 9.05 7.68 -10.08
CA ARG A 44 10.42 7.69 -10.60
C ARG A 44 11.16 6.41 -10.23
N HIS A 45 11.03 6.01 -8.98
CA HIS A 45 11.77 4.91 -8.38
C HIS A 45 11.13 3.54 -8.68
N ALA A 46 9.81 3.45 -8.61
CA ALA A 46 9.04 2.24 -8.84
C ALA A 46 7.93 2.43 -9.88
N PRO A 47 8.25 2.65 -11.16
CA PRO A 47 7.27 2.95 -12.20
C PRO A 47 6.25 1.80 -12.37
N GLY A 48 4.96 2.15 -12.24
CA GLY A 48 3.85 1.20 -12.33
C GLY A 48 3.42 0.62 -10.98
N PHE A 49 4.18 0.86 -9.91
CA PHE A 49 3.82 0.50 -8.56
C PHE A 49 3.17 1.68 -7.83
N VAL A 50 2.36 1.35 -6.82
CA VAL A 50 1.73 2.31 -5.92
C VAL A 50 2.15 1.95 -4.50
N LEU A 51 2.77 2.90 -3.80
CA LEU A 51 3.02 2.82 -2.38
C LEU A 51 1.69 3.03 -1.63
N PHE A 52 1.24 2.06 -0.85
CA PHE A 52 -0.06 2.11 -0.16
C PHE A 52 0.05 2.04 1.37
N GLY A 53 1.26 1.85 1.90
CA GLY A 53 1.51 1.85 3.33
C GLY A 53 2.99 1.81 3.71
N ASP A 54 3.27 1.91 4.99
CA ASP A 54 4.60 1.81 5.58
C ASP A 54 4.57 1.27 7.02
N ASP A 55 5.73 0.88 7.57
CA ASP A 55 5.87 0.40 8.95
C ASP A 55 6.35 1.46 9.95
N SER A 56 6.43 2.73 9.55
CA SER A 56 7.03 3.87 10.26
C SER A 56 8.53 3.72 10.61
N GLY A 57 9.13 2.57 10.31
CA GLY A 57 10.54 2.22 10.51
C GLY A 57 11.40 2.39 9.26
N GLY A 58 10.82 2.91 8.17
CA GLY A 58 11.50 3.17 6.91
C GLY A 58 11.24 2.13 5.82
N ARG A 59 10.34 1.17 6.04
CA ARG A 59 9.92 0.21 5.01
C ARG A 59 8.55 0.59 4.44
N GLY A 60 8.46 0.65 3.13
CA GLY A 60 7.24 0.91 2.38
C GLY A 60 6.67 -0.37 1.76
N PHE A 61 5.35 -0.39 1.57
CA PHE A 61 4.63 -1.49 0.94
C PHE A 61 3.99 -1.02 -0.36
N LEU A 62 4.24 -1.78 -1.44
CA LEU A 62 3.83 -1.44 -2.78
C LEU A 62 2.97 -2.54 -3.40
N VAL A 63 2.10 -2.14 -4.33
CA VAL A 63 1.40 -3.05 -5.24
C VAL A 63 1.66 -2.65 -6.69
N ASP A 64 1.75 -3.62 -7.58
CA ASP A 64 1.81 -3.35 -9.02
C ASP A 64 0.42 -2.96 -9.55
N ALA A 65 0.23 -1.68 -9.87
CA ALA A 65 -1.04 -1.15 -10.38
C ALA A 65 -1.33 -1.52 -11.85
N ARG A 66 -0.47 -2.33 -12.46
CA ARG A 66 -0.66 -2.92 -13.79
C ARG A 66 -1.14 -4.37 -13.70
N SER A 67 -1.04 -4.99 -12.52
CA SER A 67 -1.48 -6.37 -12.26
C SER A 67 -2.81 -6.40 -11.51
N LEU A 68 -3.61 -7.46 -11.78
CA LEU A 68 -4.82 -7.75 -11.02
C LEU A 68 -4.55 -8.61 -9.78
N ASP A 69 -3.37 -9.20 -9.67
CA ASP A 69 -3.01 -10.12 -8.60
C ASP A 69 -2.81 -9.39 -7.26
N ALA A 70 -2.59 -8.06 -7.31
CA ALA A 70 -2.37 -7.19 -6.15
C ALA A 70 -1.36 -7.74 -5.13
N ARG A 71 -0.34 -8.44 -5.65
CA ARG A 71 0.82 -8.90 -4.89
C ARG A 71 1.48 -7.73 -4.17
N VAL A 72 1.82 -7.96 -2.90
CA VAL A 72 2.42 -6.94 -2.03
C VAL A 72 3.94 -7.11 -2.03
N TYR A 73 4.62 -6.00 -2.26
CA TYR A 73 6.06 -5.89 -2.26
C TYR A 73 6.48 -4.99 -1.09
N ALA A 74 7.65 -5.25 -0.51
CA ALA A 74 8.19 -4.41 0.55
C ALA A 74 9.62 -3.99 0.26
N ASP A 75 9.93 -2.73 0.56
CA ASP A 75 11.24 -2.14 0.30
C ASP A 75 11.55 -0.95 1.21
N GLY A 76 12.82 -0.53 1.27
CA GLY A 76 13.22 0.68 1.96
C GLY A 76 12.69 1.93 1.27
N LEU A 77 12.00 2.80 2.00
CA LEU A 77 11.48 4.08 1.48
C LEU A 77 12.59 5.03 1.00
N GLY A 78 13.83 4.83 1.47
CA GLY A 78 15.00 5.60 1.04
C GLY A 78 15.68 5.07 -0.23
N ASP A 79 15.31 3.88 -0.71
CA ASP A 79 15.94 3.22 -1.85
C ASP A 79 14.91 2.34 -2.57
N LEU A 80 13.76 2.93 -2.94
CA LEU A 80 12.71 2.20 -3.64
C LEU A 80 13.24 1.70 -5.00
N ASP A 81 13.38 0.39 -5.16
CA ASP A 81 13.72 -0.23 -6.45
C ASP A 81 12.90 -1.50 -6.67
N PRO A 82 11.90 -1.50 -7.59
CA PRO A 82 11.09 -2.67 -7.91
C PRO A 82 11.90 -3.85 -8.50
N ALA A 83 13.17 -3.67 -8.85
CA ALA A 83 14.06 -4.76 -9.22
C ALA A 83 14.62 -5.53 -8.01
N ASP A 84 14.71 -4.88 -6.85
CA ASP A 84 15.27 -5.43 -5.60
C ASP A 84 14.20 -5.68 -4.51
N VAL A 85 12.93 -5.36 -4.78
CA VAL A 85 11.83 -5.64 -3.84
C VAL A 85 11.53 -7.13 -3.67
N SER A 86 11.25 -7.50 -2.42
CA SER A 86 10.76 -8.84 -2.08
C SER A 86 9.23 -8.87 -2.03
N ALA A 87 8.62 -9.89 -2.63
CA ALA A 87 7.21 -10.16 -2.44
C ALA A 87 6.97 -10.67 -1.02
N VAL A 88 6.10 -10.01 -0.27
CA VAL A 88 5.80 -10.33 1.14
C VAL A 88 4.40 -10.92 1.33
N ALA A 89 3.51 -10.73 0.37
CA ALA A 89 2.21 -11.40 0.34
C ALA A 89 1.73 -11.57 -1.10
N ASP A 90 1.00 -12.65 -1.38
CA ASP A 90 0.46 -12.94 -2.71
C ASP A 90 -0.67 -12.01 -3.13
N ASP A 91 -1.35 -11.41 -2.15
CA ASP A 91 -2.47 -10.50 -2.34
C ASP A 91 -2.64 -9.56 -1.13
N LEU A 92 -3.56 -8.59 -1.23
CA LEU A 92 -3.83 -7.62 -0.17
C LEU A 92 -4.65 -8.17 1.01
N SER A 93 -5.09 -9.43 0.98
CA SER A 93 -5.87 -10.00 2.09
C SER A 93 -5.03 -10.15 3.37
N ALA A 94 -3.71 -10.25 3.24
CA ALA A 94 -2.80 -10.20 4.40
C ALA A 94 -2.85 -8.85 5.14
N CYS A 95 -3.18 -7.77 4.43
CA CYS A 95 -3.39 -6.45 5.01
C CYS A 95 -4.82 -6.27 5.53
N SER A 96 -5.71 -7.28 5.40
CA SER A 96 -7.09 -7.15 5.86
C SER A 96 -7.16 -7.16 7.38
N ALA A 97 -7.34 -6.00 7.98
CA ALA A 97 -7.77 -5.92 9.35
C ALA A 97 -9.27 -6.20 9.39
N ARG A 98 -9.64 -7.47 9.60
CA ARG A 98 -11.06 -7.84 9.78
C ARG A 98 -11.72 -7.07 10.94
N ASP A 99 -10.92 -6.57 11.89
CA ASP A 99 -11.37 -5.87 13.09
C ASP A 99 -10.89 -4.40 13.23
N ALA A 100 -9.84 -3.94 12.52
CA ALA A 100 -9.31 -2.57 12.75
C ALA A 100 -10.12 -1.45 12.10
N CYS A 101 -11.04 -1.78 11.19
CA CYS A 101 -11.91 -0.79 10.55
C CYS A 101 -13.23 -0.57 11.31
N ALA A 102 -13.39 -1.23 12.47
CA ALA A 102 -14.62 -1.19 13.26
C ALA A 102 -14.56 -0.20 14.44
N GLU A 103 -13.46 0.50 14.67
CA GLU A 103 -13.37 1.50 15.74
C GLU A 103 -13.14 2.88 15.14
N GLU A 104 -14.22 3.67 15.09
CA GLU A 104 -14.30 5.11 15.38
C GLU A 104 -15.75 5.59 15.07
N VAL A 105 -16.71 5.23 15.91
CA VAL A 105 -17.82 6.14 16.24
C VAL A 105 -18.21 5.91 17.71
N SER A 106 -17.73 6.81 18.57
CA SER A 106 -18.26 7.05 19.93
C SER A 106 -19.38 8.07 19.83
#